data_AF-A0A124G5N1-F1
#
_entry.id   AF-A0A124G5N1-F1
#
_cell.length_a   1.000
_cell.length_b   1.000
_cell.length_c   1.000
_cell.angle_alpha   90.00
_cell.angle_beta   90.00
_cell.angle_gamma   90.00
#
_symmetry.space_group_name_H-M   'P 1'
#
loop_
_entity.id
_entity.type
_entity.pdbx_description
1 polymer ?
#
loop_
_entity_poly.entity_id
_entity_poly.type
_entity_poly.pdbx_seq_one_letter_code
_entity_poly.pdbx_strand_id
1 'polypeptide(L)' 'MSKHIKLTFQHNGCDTEIRTWVSHGKKEIGDRLLGLMAEQLHLSKQQFMEAIDCTVDGEALILMYHKKDLL' A
#
# COMPACT_ATOMS: atom_id res chain seq x y z
N MET A 1 -1.29 13.54 -26.54
CA MET A 1 -1.12 13.84 -25.10
C MET A 1 -1.59 12.64 -24.29
N SER A 2 -0.67 11.90 -23.66
CA SER A 2 -1.03 10.72 -22.85
C SER A 2 -1.55 11.18 -21.49
N LYS A 3 -2.80 10.82 -21.16
CA LYS A 3 -3.42 11.15 -19.87
C LYS A 3 -2.65 10.43 -18.75
N HIS A 4 -2.31 11.16 -17.69
CA HIS A 4 -1.80 10.55 -16.46
C HIS A 4 -2.83 9.56 -15.89
N ILE A 5 -2.37 8.46 -15.30
CA ILE A 5 -3.26 7.56 -14.57
C ILE A 5 -3.48 8.17 -13.19
N LYS A 6 -4.74 8.42 -12.85
CA LYS A 6 -5.17 8.92 -11.55
C LYS A 6 -5.71 7.73 -10.75
N LEU A 7 -5.00 7.34 -9.71
CA LEU A 7 -5.49 6.38 -8.72
C LEU A 7 -6.22 7.13 -7.61
N THR A 8 -7.35 6.60 -7.19
CA THR A 8 -8.15 7.14 -6.10
C THR A 8 -8.06 6.20 -4.93
N PHE A 9 -7.72 6.72 -3.76
CA PHE A 9 -7.87 5.93 -2.55
C PHE A 9 -9.35 5.82 -2.19
N GLN A 10 -9.83 4.59 -2.05
CA GLN A 10 -11.19 4.28 -1.60
C GLN A 10 -11.15 3.72 -0.19
N HIS A 11 -12.03 4.21 0.68
CA HIS A 11 -12.20 3.71 2.03
C HIS A 11 -13.66 3.28 2.22
N ASN A 12 -13.88 2.02 2.61
CA ASN A 12 -15.21 1.41 2.74
C ASN A 12 -16.09 1.56 1.49
N GLY A 13 -15.49 1.41 0.30
CA GLY A 13 -16.19 1.56 -0.98
C GLY A 13 -16.47 3.00 -1.41
N CYS A 14 -16.08 3.99 -0.61
CA CYS A 14 -16.26 5.41 -0.92
C CYS A 14 -14.94 6.03 -1.39
N ASP A 15 -15.00 6.78 -2.50
CA ASP A 15 -13.89 7.63 -2.94
C ASP A 15 -13.50 8.65 -1.86
N THR A 16 -12.20 8.76 -1.59
CA THR A 16 -11.65 9.83 -0.75
C THR A 16 -11.14 10.99 -1.61
N GLU A 17 -10.70 12.08 -0.96
CA GLU A 17 -10.04 13.19 -1.65
C GLU A 17 -8.59 12.89 -2.04
N ILE A 18 -8.00 11.82 -1.48
CA ILE A 18 -6.60 11.44 -1.72
C ILE A 18 -6.46 10.82 -3.11
N ARG A 19 -5.60 11.41 -3.95
CA ARG A 19 -5.33 10.98 -5.32
C ARG A 19 -3.83 10.79 -5.55
N THR A 20 -3.48 9.70 -6.22
CA THR A 20 -2.10 9.41 -6.65
C THR A 20 -2.02 9.50 -8.17
N TRP A 21 -1.09 10.31 -8.67
CA TRP A 21 -0.85 10.46 -10.11
C TRP A 21 0.35 9.63 -10.52
N VAL A 22 0.16 8.71 -11.46
CA VAL A 22 1.24 7.90 -12.02
C VAL A 22 1.74 8.58 -13.30
N SER A 23 3.03 8.93 -13.29
CA SER A 23 3.73 9.53 -14.43
C SER A 23 3.95 8.51 -15.56
N HIS A 24 4.29 9.00 -16.75
CA HIS A 24 4.38 8.18 -17.96
C HIS A 24 5.42 7.06 -17.85
N GLY A 25 5.16 5.95 -18.55
CA GLY A 25 6.21 5.03 -19.01
C GLY A 25 6.32 3.67 -18.33
N LYS A 26 5.70 3.45 -17.16
CA LYS A 26 5.52 2.10 -16.59
C LYS A 26 4.18 2.03 -15.85
N LYS A 27 3.34 1.06 -16.24
CA LYS A 27 2.02 0.83 -15.63
C LYS A 27 2.10 0.24 -14.22
N GLU A 28 3.27 -0.23 -13.82
CA GLU A 28 3.40 -1.21 -12.75
C GLU A 28 4.16 -0.60 -11.58
N ILE A 29 3.56 -0.66 -10.38
CA ILE A 29 4.28 -0.51 -9.12
C ILE A 29 5.21 -1.72 -9.04
N GLY A 30 6.42 -1.55 -9.54
CA GLY A 30 7.37 -2.64 -9.67
C GLY A 30 7.85 -3.16 -8.32
N ASP A 31 8.41 -4.36 -8.34
CA ASP A 31 8.85 -5.11 -7.17
C ASP A 31 9.75 -4.33 -6.22
N ARG A 32 10.63 -3.50 -6.79
CA ARG A 32 11.52 -2.61 -6.03
C ARG A 32 10.75 -1.60 -5.18
N LEU A 33 9.71 -0.97 -5.72
CA LEU A 33 8.93 0.02 -4.99
C LEU A 33 8.11 -0.64 -3.88
N LEU A 34 7.52 -1.81 -4.15
CA LEU A 34 6.83 -2.61 -3.14
C LEU A 34 7.77 -2.99 -1.97
N GLY A 35 9.01 -3.36 -2.27
CA GLY A 35 10.03 -3.63 -1.25
C GLY A 35 10.34 -2.40 -0.38
N LEU A 36 10.52 -1.23 -1.00
CA LEU A 36 10.76 0.02 -0.27
C LEU A 36 9.57 0.43 0.62
N MET A 37 8.34 0.24 0.14
CA MET A 37 7.14 0.51 0.92
C MET A 37 6.99 -0.44 2.11
N ALA A 38 7.29 -1.73 1.92
CA ALA A 38 7.28 -2.71 3.00
C ALA A 38 8.32 -2.37 4.08
N GLU A 39 9.53 -2.00 3.67
CA GLU A 39 10.62 -1.58 4.57
C GLU A 39 10.22 -0.34 5.39
N GLN A 40 9.63 0.67 4.76
CA GLN A 40 9.14 1.88 5.44
C GLN A 40 8.10 1.58 6.53
N LEU A 41 7.33 0.52 6.37
CA LEU A 41 6.33 0.08 7.34
C LEU A 41 6.87 -1.00 8.30
N HIS A 42 8.16 -1.32 8.27
CA HIS A 42 8.76 -2.40 9.07
C HIS A 42 8.08 -3.78 8.87
N LEU A 43 7.48 -3.99 7.70
CA LEU A 43 6.84 -5.23 7.29
C LEU A 43 7.76 -6.01 6.35
N SER A 44 7.68 -7.34 6.40
CA SER A 44 8.20 -8.12 5.27
C SER A 44 7.37 -7.82 4.01
N LYS A 45 7.96 -8.02 2.83
CA LYS A 45 7.23 -7.82 1.57
C LYS A 45 5.93 -8.63 1.51
N GLN A 46 5.94 -9.86 2.01
CA GLN A 46 4.74 -10.69 2.09
C GLN A 46 3.67 -10.07 2.99
N GLN A 47 4.02 -9.68 4.22
CA GLN A 47 3.08 -9.03 5.16
C GLN A 47 2.53 -7.72 4.59
N PHE A 48 3.36 -6.96 3.88
CA PHE A 48 2.92 -5.75 3.21
C PHE A 48 1.90 -6.04 2.10
N MET A 49 2.16 -7.04 1.24
CA MET A 49 1.19 -7.47 0.22
C MET A 49 -0.13 -7.91 0.84
N GLU A 50 -0.06 -8.75 1.88
CA GLU A 50 -1.24 -9.22 2.60
C GLU A 50 -2.07 -8.08 3.19
N ALA A 51 -1.41 -7.02 3.69
CA ALA A 51 -2.07 -5.83 4.22
C ALA A 51 -2.72 -4.96 3.14
N ILE A 52 -2.04 -4.70 2.02
CA ILE A 52 -2.60 -3.85 0.95
C ILE A 52 -3.67 -4.57 0.12
N ASP A 53 -3.62 -5.91 0.06
CA ASP A 53 -4.65 -6.74 -0.57
C ASP A 53 -5.84 -7.02 0.39
N CYS A 54 -5.85 -6.40 1.58
CA CYS A 54 -6.90 -6.53 2.60
C CYS A 54 -7.14 -7.98 3.04
N THR A 55 -6.14 -8.86 2.92
CA THR A 55 -6.20 -10.24 3.42
C THR A 55 -5.89 -10.35 4.91
N VAL A 56 -5.25 -9.32 5.46
CA VAL A 56 -5.02 -9.10 6.89
C VAL A 56 -5.85 -7.90 7.32
N ASP A 57 -6.65 -8.07 8.38
CA ASP A 57 -7.45 -7.00 8.94
C ASP A 57 -6.64 -6.08 9.88
N GLY A 58 -7.28 -5.00 10.34
CA GLY A 58 -6.63 -4.01 11.20
C GLY A 58 -6.15 -4.59 12.54
N GLU A 59 -6.90 -5.51 13.14
CA GLU A 59 -6.52 -6.11 14.43
C GLU A 59 -5.29 -6.99 14.28
N ALA A 60 -5.26 -7.83 13.24
CA ALA A 60 -4.11 -8.65 12.92
C ALA A 60 -2.86 -7.79 12.62
N LEU A 61 -3.01 -6.68 11.91
CA LEU A 61 -1.91 -5.75 11.64
C LEU A 61 -1.39 -5.09 12.93
N ILE A 62 -2.28 -4.67 13.84
CA ILE A 62 -1.90 -4.11 15.16
C ILE A 62 -1.10 -5.14 15.98
N LEU A 63 -1.53 -6.40 16.01
CA LEU A 63 -0.80 -7.47 16.69
C LEU A 63 0.60 -7.68 16.09
N MET A 64 0.76 -7.53 14.77
CA MET A 64 2.08 -7.60 14.14
C MET A 64 3.00 -6.47 14.62
N TYR A 65 2.48 -5.25 14.78
CA TYR A 65 3.24 -4.11 15.25
C TYR A 65 3.61 -4.20 16.74
N HIS A 66 2.71 -4.67 17.61
CA HIS A 66 3.05 -4.95 19.02
C HIS A 66 4.16 -6.00 19.16
N LYS A 67 4.12 -7.08 18.36
CA LYS A 67 5.19 -8.10 18.33
C LYS A 67 6.56 -7.53 17.91
N LYS A 68 6.56 -6.40 17.21
CA LYS A 68 7.75 -5.70 16.73
C LYS A 68 8.15 -4.53 17.62
N ASP A 69 7.43 -4.28 18.73
CA ASP A 69 7.65 -3.15 19.63
C ASP A 69 7.52 -1.79 18.92
N LEU A 70 6.56 -1.68 18.00
CA LEU A 70 6.31 -0.47 17.19
C LEU A 70 5.01 0.26 17.59
N LEU A 71 4.26 -0.28 18.55
CA LEU A 71 3.01 0.27 19.11
C LEU A 71 2.89 -0.08 20.59
#